data_AF-A0A932TPG0-F1
#
_entry.id   AF-A0A932TPG0-F1
#
_cell.length_a   1.000
_cell.length_b   1.000
_cell.length_c   1.000
_cell.angle_alpha   90.00
_cell.angle_beta   90.00
_cell.angle_gamma   90.00
#
_symmetry.space_group_name_H-M   'P 1'
#
loop_
_entity.id
_entity.type
_entity.pdbx_description
1 polymer ?
#
loop_
_entity_poly.entity_id
_entity_poly.type
_entity_poly.pdbx_seq_one_letter_code
_entity_poly.pdbx_strand_id
1 'polypeptide(L)'
;MIKGRSAAALLAGASLLAAAAMAVCASAARPQNRYIGTEACFNCHIDYARQWAQLDHSKALVRAGRQAHQAGCEACHGPGERHATVRAARAEIISWAKLSPEQQSAACLRCHQPRVTAAGWGASPHAKLGVSCLFCHEAHRRTGNPRNLQKPQGELCGGCHAPVASLIKEGKHHAVPEGMGCTACHDPHSAARPKLLRADRQVLCRKCHAPDGARVRPTSHQGAEWFKEHGKTAKADVARCGTCHAREKFCTPCHGTEMPHPGDWVMKHGATALKAGDACARCHDRAKCATCHAAMAPRSHRQEGFRARVADEAKGKEALCQLCHGTPMPHPENWIMEHKAKGAGFAKDALCFTCHQKEAFCKRCHPDR
;
A
#
# COMPACT_ATOMS: atom_id res chain seq x y z
N MET A 1 -3.49 104.07 14.58
CA MET A 1 -3.81 102.63 14.47
C MET A 1 -5.03 102.35 15.32
N ILE A 2 -6.16 102.01 14.68
CA ILE A 2 -7.51 102.08 15.23
C ILE A 2 -7.97 100.70 15.73
N LYS A 3 -8.52 100.70 16.95
CA LYS A 3 -9.58 99.87 17.57
C LYS A 3 -10.15 98.66 16.80
N GLY A 4 -10.08 97.48 17.43
CA GLY A 4 -11.22 96.78 18.07
C GLY A 4 -12.36 96.15 17.24
N ARG A 5 -12.78 94.97 17.74
CA ARG A 5 -14.16 94.42 17.87
C ARG A 5 -14.41 93.08 17.19
N SER A 6 -14.87 92.15 18.02
CA SER A 6 -15.58 90.92 17.70
C SER A 6 -16.79 91.17 16.79
N ALA A 7 -17.08 90.24 15.90
CA ALA A 7 -18.39 90.09 15.27
C ALA A 7 -18.75 88.60 15.21
N ALA A 8 -19.88 88.29 15.83
CA ALA A 8 -20.62 87.06 15.68
C ALA A 8 -21.74 87.26 14.64
N ALA A 9 -22.24 86.13 14.14
CA ALA A 9 -23.59 85.85 13.62
C ALA A 9 -23.86 85.95 12.11
N LEU A 10 -24.83 85.09 11.71
CA LEU A 10 -25.64 84.98 10.47
C LEU A 10 -25.07 84.00 9.42
N LEU A 11 -25.75 82.96 8.91
CA LEU A 11 -27.17 82.53 8.82
C LEU A 11 -27.21 80.98 8.73
N ALA A 12 -28.07 80.24 9.45
CA ALA A 12 -29.44 79.84 9.10
C ALA A 12 -29.63 79.19 7.70
N GLY A 13 -29.97 77.89 7.67
CA GLY A 13 -30.83 77.31 6.63
C GLY A 13 -30.28 76.11 5.84
N ALA A 14 -30.54 74.88 6.33
CA ALA A 14 -30.85 73.67 5.54
C ALA A 14 -31.19 72.54 6.54
N SER A 15 -32.45 72.34 6.88
CA SER A 15 -33.40 71.45 6.16
C SER A 15 -33.09 69.96 6.34
N LEU A 16 -33.91 69.35 7.18
CA LEU A 16 -34.57 68.05 7.01
C LEU A 16 -33.72 66.77 6.96
N LEU A 17 -34.06 65.89 7.91
CA LEU A 17 -34.15 64.42 7.77
C LEU A 17 -32.86 63.67 7.39
N ALA A 18 -32.21 63.08 8.40
CA ALA A 18 -31.95 61.64 8.37
C ALA A 18 -31.42 61.20 9.74
N ALA A 19 -32.34 60.70 10.58
CA ALA A 19 -32.00 59.57 11.43
C ALA A 19 -31.66 58.41 10.49
N ALA A 20 -30.42 58.36 10.01
CA ALA A 20 -29.92 57.24 9.26
C ALA A 20 -29.83 56.07 10.25
N ALA A 21 -30.87 55.24 10.22
CA ALA A 21 -30.86 53.90 10.74
C ALA A 21 -29.50 53.27 10.45
N MET A 22 -28.90 52.69 11.49
CA MET A 22 -27.84 51.72 11.32
C MET A 22 -28.41 50.54 10.54
N ALA A 23 -28.43 50.67 9.22
CA ALA A 23 -28.49 49.55 8.32
C ALA A 23 -27.16 48.82 8.52
N VAL A 24 -27.17 47.93 9.51
CA VAL A 24 -26.29 46.78 9.53
C VAL A 24 -26.56 46.08 8.20
N CYS A 25 -25.75 46.40 7.20
CA CYS A 25 -25.50 45.47 6.11
C CYS A 25 -24.88 44.24 6.78
N ALA A 26 -25.73 43.35 7.27
CA ALA A 26 -25.38 41.96 7.43
C ALA A 26 -25.02 41.52 6.01
N SER A 27 -23.73 41.60 5.69
CA SER A 27 -23.15 40.74 4.68
C SER A 27 -23.62 39.35 5.07
N ALA A 28 -24.59 38.80 4.34
CA ALA A 28 -25.04 37.44 4.55
C ALA A 28 -23.79 36.59 4.39
N ALA A 29 -23.21 36.18 5.53
CA ALA A 29 -22.05 35.34 5.55
C ALA A 29 -22.40 34.14 4.67
N ARG A 30 -21.64 33.93 3.59
CA ARG A 30 -21.83 32.76 2.73
C ARG A 30 -21.97 31.54 3.66
N PRO A 31 -23.01 30.70 3.51
CA PRO A 31 -23.20 29.56 4.39
C PRO A 31 -21.90 28.78 4.45
N GLN A 32 -21.31 28.66 5.64
CA GLN A 32 -20.00 28.03 5.81
C GLN A 32 -20.10 26.61 5.28
N ASN A 33 -19.26 26.23 4.30
CA ASN A 33 -19.20 24.87 3.78
C ASN A 33 -18.30 24.03 4.69
N ARG A 34 -18.88 23.07 5.41
CA ARG A 34 -18.17 22.28 6.42
C ARG A 34 -17.67 20.94 5.88
N TYR A 35 -16.68 20.40 6.59
CA TYR A 35 -16.22 19.03 6.38
C TYR A 35 -17.22 18.07 7.04
N ILE A 36 -17.75 17.12 6.27
CA ILE A 36 -18.79 16.17 6.70
C ILE A 36 -18.27 14.75 6.94
N GLY A 37 -16.98 14.52 6.69
CA GLY A 37 -16.36 13.22 6.89
C GLY A 37 -16.59 12.26 5.72
N THR A 38 -15.71 11.26 5.64
CA THR A 38 -15.67 10.33 4.49
C THR A 38 -16.88 9.41 4.42
N GLU A 39 -17.43 9.04 5.58
CA GLU A 39 -18.57 8.13 5.68
C GLU A 39 -19.82 8.69 4.98
N ALA A 40 -20.05 10.00 5.08
CA ALA A 40 -21.15 10.67 4.38
C ALA A 40 -21.03 10.55 2.86
N CYS A 41 -19.82 10.55 2.32
CA CYS A 41 -19.57 10.40 0.88
C CYS A 41 -19.91 8.99 0.39
N PHE A 42 -19.62 7.96 1.20
CA PHE A 42 -19.76 6.56 0.82
C PHE A 42 -21.20 6.13 0.60
N ASN A 43 -22.16 6.78 1.27
CA ASN A 43 -23.59 6.48 1.13
C ASN A 43 -24.12 6.75 -0.28
N CYS A 44 -23.50 7.66 -1.04
CA CYS A 44 -23.86 7.95 -2.43
C CYS A 44 -22.80 7.49 -3.44
N HIS A 45 -21.52 7.47 -3.07
CA HIS A 45 -20.39 7.13 -3.94
C HIS A 45 -19.80 5.75 -3.61
N ILE A 46 -20.65 4.72 -3.53
CA ILE A 46 -20.29 3.37 -3.09
C ILE A 46 -19.18 2.76 -3.97
N ASP A 47 -19.23 2.94 -5.29
CA ASP A 47 -18.23 2.35 -6.19
C ASP A 47 -16.86 2.98 -6.03
N TYR A 48 -16.80 4.30 -5.81
CA TYR A 48 -15.55 4.99 -5.49
C TYR A 48 -15.03 4.57 -4.11
N ALA A 49 -15.90 4.38 -3.12
CA ALA A 49 -15.54 3.91 -1.80
C ALA A 49 -14.82 2.54 -1.85
N ARG A 50 -15.40 1.60 -2.62
CA ARG A 50 -14.84 0.25 -2.82
C ARG A 50 -13.47 0.28 -3.47
N GLN A 51 -13.29 1.09 -4.52
CA GLN A 51 -12.01 1.21 -5.22
C GLN A 51 -10.96 1.90 -4.35
N TRP A 52 -11.34 2.97 -3.67
CA TRP A 52 -10.46 3.76 -2.82
C TRP A 52 -9.92 2.96 -1.64
N ALA A 53 -10.72 2.07 -1.04
CA ALA A 53 -10.29 1.17 0.04
C ALA A 53 -9.06 0.31 -0.31
N GLN A 54 -8.77 0.12 -1.61
CA GLN A 54 -7.62 -0.65 -2.08
C GLN A 54 -6.33 0.16 -2.24
N LEU A 55 -6.39 1.48 -2.08
CA LEU A 55 -5.28 2.40 -2.36
C LEU A 55 -4.43 2.68 -1.12
N ASP A 56 -3.17 3.01 -1.33
CA ASP A 56 -2.30 3.44 -0.21
C ASP A 56 -2.74 4.80 0.34
N HIS A 57 -3.37 5.65 -0.48
CA HIS A 57 -3.96 6.91 -0.03
C HIS A 57 -5.06 6.69 1.00
N SER A 58 -5.94 5.70 0.84
CA SER A 58 -6.99 5.45 1.84
C SER A 58 -6.39 5.08 3.18
N LYS A 59 -5.44 4.14 3.20
CA LYS A 59 -4.71 3.74 4.41
C LYS A 59 -3.96 4.88 5.09
N ALA A 60 -3.52 5.88 4.33
CA ALA A 60 -2.79 7.03 4.87
C ALA A 60 -3.74 8.12 5.40
N LEU A 61 -4.85 8.37 4.69
CA LEU A 61 -5.76 9.48 4.97
C LEU A 61 -6.87 9.14 5.98
N VAL A 62 -7.11 7.87 6.29
CA VAL A 62 -8.05 7.43 7.36
C VAL A 62 -7.37 7.16 8.70
N ARG A 63 -6.07 7.45 8.85
CA ARG A 63 -5.37 7.25 10.11
C ARG A 63 -5.92 8.18 11.18
N ALA A 64 -6.06 7.65 12.40
CA ALA A 64 -6.47 8.44 13.57
C ALA A 64 -5.54 9.65 13.78
N GLY A 65 -6.11 10.78 14.20
CA GLY A 65 -5.36 12.02 14.50
C GLY A 65 -5.10 12.94 13.31
N ARG A 66 -5.69 12.68 12.14
CA ARG A 66 -5.61 13.60 10.98
C ARG A 66 -6.62 14.74 11.14
N GLN A 67 -6.23 15.94 10.72
CA GLN A 67 -7.14 17.09 10.63
C GLN A 67 -8.18 16.85 9.53
N ALA A 68 -9.37 17.43 9.66
CA ALA A 68 -10.49 17.21 8.72
C ALA A 68 -10.10 17.48 7.25
N HIS A 69 -9.37 18.58 7.00
CA HIS A 69 -8.90 18.93 5.66
C HIS A 69 -7.75 18.05 5.12
N GLN A 70 -7.27 17.09 5.91
CA GLN A 70 -6.20 16.15 5.57
C GLN A 70 -6.65 14.69 5.63
N ALA A 71 -7.95 14.48 5.82
CA ALA A 71 -8.57 13.18 6.00
C ALA A 71 -9.57 12.91 4.87
N GLY A 72 -9.61 11.66 4.41
CA GLY A 72 -10.67 11.20 3.52
C GLY A 72 -10.73 11.83 2.13
N CYS A 73 -11.92 11.76 1.53
CA CYS A 73 -12.24 12.35 0.23
C CYS A 73 -12.03 13.87 0.23
N GLU A 74 -12.41 14.53 1.32
CA GLU A 74 -12.40 15.99 1.45
C GLU A 74 -10.99 16.58 1.51
N ALA A 75 -9.96 15.77 1.79
CA ALA A 75 -8.55 16.19 1.69
C ALA A 75 -8.15 16.65 0.28
N CYS A 76 -8.78 16.05 -0.73
CA CYS A 76 -8.58 16.35 -2.14
C CYS A 76 -9.72 17.22 -2.69
N HIS A 77 -10.96 16.90 -2.31
CA HIS A 77 -12.16 17.48 -2.90
C HIS A 77 -12.67 18.74 -2.18
N GLY A 78 -12.09 19.09 -1.03
CA GLY A 78 -12.55 20.18 -0.18
C GLY A 78 -13.77 19.79 0.66
N PRO A 79 -14.34 20.76 1.42
CA PRO A 79 -15.50 20.51 2.27
C PRO A 79 -16.74 20.10 1.45
N GLY A 80 -17.42 19.04 1.88
CA GLY A 80 -18.49 18.37 1.13
C GLY A 80 -19.92 18.70 1.57
N GLU A 81 -20.14 19.48 2.63
CA GLU A 81 -21.48 19.73 3.19
C GLU A 81 -22.47 20.27 2.16
N ARG A 82 -22.08 21.32 1.44
CA ARG A 82 -22.96 21.94 0.42
C ARG A 82 -23.21 21.01 -0.76
N HIS A 83 -22.20 20.21 -1.13
CA HIS A 83 -22.35 19.19 -2.16
C HIS A 83 -23.38 18.12 -1.75
N ALA A 84 -23.36 17.70 -0.48
CA ALA A 84 -24.27 16.69 0.04
C ALA A 84 -25.70 17.20 0.24
N THR A 85 -25.88 18.47 0.64
CA THR A 85 -27.18 18.97 1.12
C THR A 85 -27.91 19.90 0.14
N VAL A 86 -27.21 20.59 -0.76
CA VAL A 86 -27.81 21.59 -1.65
C VAL A 86 -27.64 21.17 -3.11
N ARG A 87 -28.75 20.78 -3.76
CA ARG A 87 -28.73 20.29 -5.16
C ARG A 87 -28.05 21.25 -6.13
N ALA A 88 -28.32 22.56 -6.00
CA ALA A 88 -27.70 23.60 -6.83
C ALA A 88 -26.19 23.79 -6.56
N ALA A 89 -25.71 23.39 -5.38
CA ALA A 89 -24.32 23.55 -4.94
C ALA A 89 -23.45 22.31 -5.20
N ARG A 90 -23.99 21.24 -5.80
CA ARG A 90 -23.22 20.01 -6.09
C ARG A 90 -21.95 20.26 -6.90
N ALA A 91 -21.96 21.28 -7.77
CA ALA A 91 -20.82 21.66 -8.60
C ALA A 91 -19.73 22.46 -7.85
N GLU A 92 -19.96 22.84 -6.58
CA GLU A 92 -19.00 23.56 -5.75
C GLU A 92 -17.90 22.64 -5.19
N ILE A 93 -18.12 21.33 -5.17
CA ILE A 93 -17.07 20.36 -4.83
C ILE A 93 -15.94 20.44 -5.87
N ILE A 94 -14.69 20.28 -5.43
CA ILE A 94 -13.56 20.33 -6.36
C ILE A 94 -13.67 19.16 -7.35
N SER A 95 -13.87 19.52 -8.62
CA SER A 95 -13.85 18.60 -9.76
C SER A 95 -12.54 18.79 -10.51
N TRP A 96 -11.69 17.76 -10.50
CA TRP A 96 -10.34 17.82 -11.07
C TRP A 96 -10.32 18.12 -12.57
N ALA A 97 -11.34 17.70 -13.31
CA ALA A 97 -11.50 18.01 -14.73
C ALA A 97 -11.65 19.51 -15.03
N LYS A 98 -12.05 20.30 -14.03
CA LYS A 98 -12.20 21.77 -14.15
C LYS A 98 -10.96 22.54 -13.69
N LEU A 99 -9.96 21.85 -13.16
CA LEU A 99 -8.73 22.46 -12.67
C LEU A 99 -7.66 22.45 -13.77
N SER A 100 -6.92 23.56 -13.88
CA SER A 100 -5.66 23.60 -14.65
C SER A 100 -4.63 22.60 -14.09
N PRO A 101 -3.68 22.12 -14.90
CA PRO A 101 -2.62 21.23 -14.44
C PRO A 101 -1.85 21.74 -13.22
N GLU A 102 -1.65 23.05 -13.13
CA GLU A 102 -0.98 23.72 -12.03
C GLU A 102 -1.84 23.65 -10.76
N GLN A 103 -3.15 23.92 -10.87
CA GLN A 103 -4.09 23.79 -9.74
C GLN A 103 -4.20 22.34 -9.26
N GLN A 104 -4.25 21.37 -10.18
CA GLN A 104 -4.24 19.95 -9.83
C GLN A 104 -2.96 19.60 -9.05
N SER A 105 -1.80 20.03 -9.56
CA SER A 105 -0.51 19.74 -8.92
C SER A 105 -0.39 20.42 -7.55
N ALA A 106 -0.84 21.68 -7.43
CA ALA A 106 -0.85 22.41 -6.16
C ALA A 106 -1.65 21.69 -5.07
N ALA A 107 -2.76 21.04 -5.43
CA ALA A 107 -3.55 20.26 -4.47
C ALA A 107 -2.77 19.07 -3.89
N CYS A 108 -2.03 18.35 -4.72
CA CYS A 108 -1.17 17.25 -4.29
C CYS A 108 -0.01 17.76 -3.41
N LEU A 109 0.59 18.88 -3.80
CA LEU A 109 1.74 19.47 -3.14
C LEU A 109 1.45 19.94 -1.72
N ARG A 110 0.19 20.24 -1.36
CA ARG A 110 -0.20 20.55 0.05
C ARG A 110 0.26 19.48 1.04
N CYS A 111 0.32 18.22 0.63
CA CYS A 111 0.80 17.10 1.46
C CYS A 111 2.12 16.50 0.94
N HIS A 112 2.34 16.50 -0.37
CA HIS A 112 3.53 15.89 -0.97
C HIS A 112 4.75 16.81 -1.03
N GLN A 113 4.63 18.07 -0.60
CA GLN A 113 5.73 19.05 -0.51
C GLN A 113 7.05 18.44 0.02
N PRO A 114 7.08 17.65 1.12
CA PRO A 114 8.33 17.17 1.68
C PRO A 114 9.05 16.15 0.78
N ARG A 115 8.34 15.51 -0.15
CA ARG A 115 8.90 14.52 -1.10
C ARG A 115 9.15 15.14 -2.47
N VAL A 116 8.26 16.03 -2.88
CA VAL A 116 8.30 16.77 -4.14
C VAL A 116 7.90 18.20 -3.77
N THR A 117 8.85 19.11 -3.61
CA THR A 117 8.54 20.48 -3.22
C THR A 117 7.91 21.23 -4.39
N ALA A 118 7.04 22.21 -4.14
CA ALA A 118 6.49 23.07 -5.19
C ALA A 118 7.59 23.79 -5.98
N ALA A 119 8.66 24.23 -5.31
CA ALA A 119 9.83 24.81 -5.98
C ALA A 119 10.55 23.79 -6.87
N GLY A 120 10.71 22.55 -6.41
CA GLY A 120 11.33 21.47 -7.18
C GLY A 120 10.47 21.06 -8.39
N TRP A 121 9.17 20.81 -8.17
CA TRP A 121 8.23 20.47 -9.23
C TRP A 121 8.10 21.60 -10.25
N GLY A 122 7.85 22.84 -9.79
CA GLY A 122 7.70 24.00 -10.69
C GLY A 122 8.93 24.28 -11.56
N ALA A 123 10.13 23.91 -11.12
CA ALA A 123 11.34 24.00 -11.93
C ALA A 123 11.46 22.91 -13.01
N SER A 124 10.72 21.79 -12.87
CA SER A 124 10.78 20.64 -13.76
C SER A 124 10.26 20.98 -15.17
N PRO A 125 10.90 20.44 -16.24
CA PRO A 125 10.35 20.53 -17.59
C PRO A 125 8.91 20.03 -17.70
N HIS A 126 8.52 19.00 -16.95
CA HIS A 126 7.14 18.50 -16.98
C HIS A 126 6.14 19.53 -16.46
N ALA A 127 6.43 20.17 -15.33
CA ALA A 127 5.56 21.21 -14.79
C ALA A 127 5.48 22.43 -15.73
N LYS A 128 6.62 22.85 -16.31
CA LYS A 128 6.67 23.97 -17.27
C LYS A 128 5.89 23.71 -18.55
N LEU A 129 5.68 22.44 -18.90
CA LEU A 129 4.87 22.02 -20.06
C LEU A 129 3.42 21.72 -19.69
N GLY A 130 2.97 22.04 -18.46
CA GLY A 130 1.59 21.84 -18.04
C GLY A 130 1.22 20.37 -17.81
N VAL A 131 2.19 19.49 -17.53
CA VAL A 131 1.89 18.11 -17.12
C VAL A 131 1.48 18.12 -15.65
N SER A 132 0.32 17.57 -15.30
CA SER A 132 -0.11 17.43 -13.89
C SER A 132 0.28 16.08 -13.29
N CYS A 133 0.23 15.98 -11.95
CA CYS A 133 0.46 14.71 -11.26
C CYS A 133 -0.46 13.58 -11.76
N LEU A 134 -1.72 13.91 -12.08
CA LEU A 134 -2.74 12.94 -12.48
C LEU A 134 -2.59 12.45 -13.92
N PHE A 135 -1.76 13.10 -14.73
CA PHE A 135 -1.39 12.57 -16.04
C PHE A 135 -0.67 11.21 -15.90
N CYS A 136 0.17 11.11 -14.86
CA CYS A 136 0.97 9.92 -14.60
C CYS A 136 0.36 9.01 -13.53
N HIS A 137 -0.22 9.58 -12.47
CA HIS A 137 -0.71 8.84 -11.32
C HIS A 137 -2.23 8.70 -11.31
N GLU A 138 -2.70 7.56 -10.79
CA GLU A 138 -4.10 7.31 -10.51
C GLU A 138 -4.38 7.45 -9.01
N ALA A 139 -5.48 8.11 -8.66
CA ALA A 139 -5.86 8.43 -7.28
C ALA A 139 -7.20 7.82 -6.85
N HIS A 140 -8.03 7.36 -7.79
CA HIS A 140 -9.36 6.79 -7.51
C HIS A 140 -9.42 5.27 -7.62
N ARG A 141 -8.52 4.64 -8.38
CA ARG A 141 -8.55 3.19 -8.61
C ARG A 141 -7.15 2.56 -8.61
N ARG A 142 -7.09 1.24 -8.38
CA ARG A 142 -5.82 0.51 -8.44
C ARG A 142 -5.54 0.11 -9.89
N THR A 143 -4.42 0.54 -10.45
CA THR A 143 -4.06 0.25 -11.85
C THR A 143 -3.27 -1.05 -11.99
N GLY A 144 -2.71 -1.57 -10.91
CA GLY A 144 -1.78 -2.70 -10.92
C GLY A 144 -0.35 -2.31 -11.27
N ASN A 145 -0.11 -1.08 -11.76
CA ASN A 145 1.23 -0.60 -12.09
C ASN A 145 2.00 -0.15 -10.83
N PRO A 146 3.34 -0.26 -10.81
CA PRO A 146 4.17 0.29 -9.74
C PRO A 146 3.85 1.77 -9.50
N ARG A 147 3.78 2.18 -8.22
CA ARG A 147 3.42 3.56 -7.81
C ARG A 147 2.07 4.06 -8.34
N ASN A 148 1.17 3.12 -8.66
CA ASN A 148 -0.18 3.34 -9.18
C ASN A 148 -0.20 4.26 -10.41
N LEU A 149 0.76 4.06 -11.32
CA LEU A 149 0.78 4.80 -12.59
C LEU A 149 -0.42 4.45 -13.46
N GLN A 150 -0.92 5.40 -14.24
CA GLN A 150 -2.05 5.23 -15.16
C GLN A 150 -1.78 4.11 -16.19
N LYS A 151 -0.51 3.94 -16.59
CA LYS A 151 -0.04 2.97 -17.58
C LYS A 151 1.31 2.36 -17.16
N PRO A 152 1.76 1.26 -17.79
CA PRO A 152 3.13 0.78 -17.64
C PRO A 152 4.13 1.90 -17.96
N GLN A 153 5.23 2.00 -17.18
CA GLN A 153 6.13 3.16 -17.23
C GLN A 153 6.68 3.45 -18.63
N GLY A 154 7.08 2.41 -19.38
CA GLY A 154 7.59 2.57 -20.74
C GLY A 154 6.55 3.14 -21.70
N GLU A 155 5.31 2.66 -21.63
CA GLU A 155 4.20 3.16 -22.45
C GLU A 155 3.83 4.61 -22.06
N LEU A 156 3.76 4.89 -20.76
CA LEU A 156 3.44 6.21 -20.24
C LEU A 156 4.44 7.27 -20.72
N CYS A 157 5.73 7.01 -20.55
CA CYS A 157 6.78 7.92 -20.97
C CYS A 157 6.88 7.98 -22.51
N GLY A 158 6.77 6.83 -23.18
CA GLY A 158 6.87 6.72 -24.64
C GLY A 158 5.74 7.43 -25.38
N GLY A 159 4.57 7.62 -24.74
CA GLY A 159 3.45 8.38 -25.29
C GLY A 159 3.81 9.83 -25.69
N CYS A 160 4.82 10.43 -25.05
CA CYS A 160 5.34 11.75 -25.42
C CYS A 160 6.82 11.69 -25.84
N HIS A 161 7.62 10.83 -25.21
CA HIS A 161 9.05 10.67 -25.50
C HIS A 161 9.33 9.59 -26.56
N ALA A 162 8.51 9.55 -27.62
CA ALA A 162 8.61 8.55 -28.69
C ALA A 162 10.04 8.39 -29.27
N PRO A 163 10.83 9.46 -29.50
CA PRO A 163 12.18 9.31 -30.06
C PRO A 163 13.16 8.53 -29.18
N VAL A 164 12.89 8.40 -27.86
CA VAL A 164 13.77 7.66 -26.94
C VAL A 164 13.86 6.19 -27.31
N ALA A 165 12.78 5.61 -27.85
CA ALA A 165 12.80 4.22 -28.30
C ALA A 165 13.85 3.99 -29.41
N SER A 166 13.98 4.93 -30.35
CA SER A 166 15.01 4.88 -31.39
C SER A 166 16.41 5.04 -30.80
N LEU A 167 16.60 5.98 -29.87
CA LEU A 167 17.89 6.16 -29.21
C LEU A 167 18.34 4.92 -28.42
N ILE A 168 17.41 4.18 -27.84
CA ILE A 168 17.71 2.89 -27.20
C ILE A 168 18.18 1.86 -28.24
N LYS A 169 17.47 1.74 -29.37
CA LYS A 169 17.84 0.81 -30.46
C LYS A 169 19.21 1.14 -31.05
N GLU A 170 19.54 2.42 -31.15
CA GLU A 170 20.83 2.92 -31.64
C GLU A 170 21.97 2.80 -30.62
N GLY A 171 21.70 2.30 -29.40
CA GLY A 171 22.68 2.22 -28.32
C GLY A 171 23.08 3.58 -27.71
N LYS A 172 22.44 4.67 -28.15
CA LYS A 172 22.66 6.04 -27.63
C LYS A 172 21.97 6.27 -26.28
N HIS A 173 20.98 5.46 -25.94
CA HIS A 173 20.40 5.36 -24.60
C HIS A 173 20.49 3.93 -24.11
N HIS A 174 20.77 3.78 -22.81
CA HIS A 174 20.86 2.46 -22.21
C HIS A 174 19.52 1.73 -22.31
N ALA A 175 19.54 0.47 -22.72
CA ALA A 175 18.35 -0.37 -22.76
C ALA A 175 17.74 -0.47 -21.37
N VAL A 176 16.41 -0.49 -21.29
CA VAL A 176 15.68 -0.61 -20.04
C VAL A 176 15.15 -2.04 -19.99
N PRO A 177 15.96 -3.02 -19.54
CA PRO A 177 15.54 -4.42 -19.50
C PRO A 177 14.35 -4.61 -18.55
N GLU A 178 13.66 -5.74 -18.68
CA GLU A 178 12.53 -6.10 -17.83
C GLU A 178 12.88 -5.95 -16.33
N GLY A 179 12.11 -5.11 -15.62
CA GLY A 179 12.33 -4.76 -14.21
C GLY A 179 13.14 -3.49 -13.97
N MET A 180 13.89 -3.00 -14.96
CA MET A 180 14.42 -1.62 -14.97
C MET A 180 13.37 -0.71 -15.60
N GLY A 181 13.35 0.56 -15.20
CA GLY A 181 12.48 1.58 -15.75
C GLY A 181 13.25 2.86 -16.07
N CYS A 182 12.67 3.76 -16.86
CA CYS A 182 13.20 5.11 -17.10
C CYS A 182 13.59 5.82 -15.78
N THR A 183 12.81 5.57 -14.74
CA THR A 183 12.99 6.14 -13.40
C THR A 183 14.19 5.60 -12.61
N ALA A 184 14.90 4.57 -13.12
CA ALA A 184 16.15 4.10 -12.52
C ALA A 184 17.26 5.17 -12.62
N CYS A 185 17.24 5.96 -13.70
CA CYS A 185 18.20 7.03 -13.95
C CYS A 185 17.58 8.43 -13.82
N HIS A 186 16.30 8.58 -14.20
CA HIS A 186 15.61 9.86 -14.22
C HIS A 186 14.69 10.04 -13.00
N ASP A 187 14.56 11.28 -12.54
CA ASP A 187 13.49 11.68 -11.62
C ASP A 187 12.47 12.55 -12.37
N PRO A 188 11.29 12.02 -12.73
CA PRO A 188 10.31 12.75 -13.51
C PRO A 188 9.71 13.93 -12.74
N HIS A 189 9.90 14.00 -11.41
CA HIS A 189 9.37 15.08 -10.59
C HIS A 189 10.29 16.29 -10.61
N SER A 190 11.57 16.09 -10.29
CA SER A 190 12.58 17.14 -10.35
C SER A 190 13.95 16.55 -10.06
N ALA A 191 14.98 17.02 -10.76
CA ALA A 191 16.36 16.77 -10.37
C ALA A 191 17.22 17.99 -10.69
N ALA A 192 18.27 18.20 -9.89
CA ALA A 192 19.19 19.32 -10.06
C ALA A 192 20.02 19.24 -11.35
N ARG A 193 20.12 18.05 -11.97
CA ARG A 193 20.95 17.82 -13.15
C ARG A 193 20.14 17.92 -14.45
N PRO A 194 20.79 18.31 -15.57
CA PRO A 194 20.15 18.30 -16.88
C PRO A 194 19.49 16.96 -17.20
N LYS A 195 18.41 17.02 -17.98
CA LYS A 195 17.62 15.83 -18.38
C LYS A 195 17.07 15.05 -17.19
N LEU A 196 16.90 15.71 -16.04
CA LEU A 196 16.32 15.14 -14.83
C LEU A 196 17.08 13.92 -14.27
N LEU A 197 18.40 13.88 -14.40
CA LEU A 197 19.20 12.77 -13.90
C LEU A 197 19.31 12.80 -12.36
N ARG A 198 19.06 11.65 -11.73
CA ARG A 198 19.16 11.46 -10.28
C ARG A 198 20.58 11.68 -9.73
N ALA A 199 21.59 11.35 -10.53
CA ALA A 199 23.00 11.49 -10.20
C ALA A 199 23.82 11.73 -11.48
N ASP A 200 25.12 12.01 -11.35
CA ASP A 200 26.00 12.11 -12.50
C ASP A 200 25.98 10.81 -13.31
N ARG A 201 26.05 10.93 -14.65
CA ARG A 201 25.93 9.78 -15.55
C ARG A 201 26.87 8.65 -15.17
N GLN A 202 28.14 8.97 -14.88
CA GLN A 202 29.13 7.96 -14.48
C GLN A 202 28.83 7.32 -13.13
N VAL A 203 28.20 8.06 -12.20
CA VAL A 203 27.74 7.49 -10.93
C VAL A 203 26.58 6.54 -11.16
N LEU A 204 25.63 6.91 -12.03
CA LEU A 204 24.50 6.06 -12.38
C LEU A 204 24.94 4.76 -13.07
N CYS A 205 25.83 4.84 -14.06
CA CYS A 205 26.37 3.65 -14.74
C CYS A 205 27.08 2.72 -13.75
N ARG A 206 27.89 3.28 -12.85
CA ARG A 206 28.65 2.51 -11.85
C ARG A 206 27.81 1.86 -10.75
N LYS A 207 26.51 2.15 -10.68
CA LYS A 207 25.59 1.39 -9.82
C LYS A 207 25.43 -0.06 -10.30
N CYS A 208 25.59 -0.29 -11.61
CA CYS A 208 25.38 -1.59 -12.23
C CYS A 208 26.60 -2.11 -12.99
N HIS A 209 27.51 -1.23 -13.43
CA HIS A 209 28.66 -1.59 -14.26
C HIS A 209 30.00 -1.22 -13.59
N ALA A 210 30.98 -2.11 -13.68
CA ALA A 210 32.38 -1.82 -13.39
C ALA A 210 32.96 -0.94 -14.52
N PRO A 211 34.15 -0.32 -14.31
CA PRO A 211 34.78 0.51 -15.34
C PRO A 211 35.03 -0.19 -16.68
N ASP A 212 35.20 -1.52 -16.65
CA ASP A 212 35.34 -2.40 -17.82
C ASP A 212 33.99 -2.81 -18.45
N GLY A 213 32.87 -2.32 -17.90
CA GLY A 213 31.51 -2.61 -18.36
C GLY A 213 30.87 -3.86 -17.73
N ALA A 214 31.61 -4.65 -16.96
CA ALA A 214 31.09 -5.86 -16.31
C ALA A 214 30.00 -5.53 -15.29
N ARG A 215 29.00 -6.41 -15.10
CA ARG A 215 27.95 -6.17 -14.08
C ARG A 215 28.52 -6.31 -12.68
N VAL A 216 28.23 -5.35 -11.79
CA VAL A 216 28.70 -5.39 -10.39
C VAL A 216 27.64 -5.87 -9.42
N ARG A 217 28.09 -6.59 -8.39
CA ARG A 217 27.29 -6.84 -7.18
C ARG A 217 27.43 -5.64 -6.24
N PRO A 218 26.35 -4.89 -5.94
CA PRO A 218 26.43 -3.72 -5.06
C PRO A 218 26.91 -4.09 -3.66
N THR A 219 27.55 -3.16 -2.95
CA THR A 219 28.04 -3.37 -1.57
C THR A 219 26.95 -3.83 -0.60
N SER A 220 25.70 -3.41 -0.82
CA SER A 220 24.53 -3.87 -0.06
C SER A 220 24.27 -5.38 -0.14
N HIS A 221 24.95 -6.11 -1.03
CA HIS A 221 24.81 -7.54 -1.26
C HIS A 221 26.07 -8.34 -0.87
N GLN A 222 27.03 -7.72 -0.17
CA GLN A 222 28.33 -8.32 0.11
C GLN A 222 28.45 -8.91 1.53
N GLY A 223 27.42 -8.78 2.39
CA GLY A 223 27.46 -9.25 3.78
C GLY A 223 26.31 -10.19 4.16
N ALA A 224 26.54 -11.02 5.19
CA ALA A 224 25.56 -11.96 5.73
C ALA A 224 24.27 -11.29 6.21
N GLU A 225 24.35 -10.01 6.60
CA GLU A 225 23.22 -9.19 7.05
C GLU A 225 22.18 -8.93 5.95
N TRP A 226 22.55 -9.06 4.67
CA TRP A 226 21.59 -8.96 3.56
C TRP A 226 20.43 -9.94 3.74
N PHE A 227 20.71 -11.19 4.09
CA PHE A 227 19.67 -12.22 4.27
C PHE A 227 18.73 -11.90 5.45
N LYS A 228 19.21 -11.17 6.46
CA LYS A 228 18.40 -10.76 7.61
C LYS A 228 17.51 -9.56 7.30
N GLU A 229 18.01 -8.61 6.50
CA GLU A 229 17.39 -7.29 6.38
C GLU A 229 16.75 -7.00 5.01
N HIS A 230 17.04 -7.81 3.97
CA HIS A 230 16.50 -7.56 2.63
C HIS A 230 14.98 -7.57 2.58
N GLY A 231 14.31 -8.37 3.43
CA GLY A 231 12.85 -8.43 3.50
C GLY A 231 12.21 -7.09 3.86
N LYS A 232 12.79 -6.34 4.82
CA LYS A 232 12.31 -4.98 5.16
C LYS A 232 12.42 -4.05 3.96
N THR A 233 13.54 -4.16 3.26
CA THR A 233 13.83 -3.30 2.12
C THR A 233 13.02 -3.67 0.86
N ALA A 234 12.70 -4.96 0.67
CA ALA A 234 11.80 -5.44 -0.36
C ALA A 234 10.35 -5.03 -0.09
N LYS A 235 9.91 -5.04 1.17
CA LYS A 235 8.58 -4.53 1.56
C LYS A 235 8.41 -3.05 1.26
N ALA A 236 9.48 -2.26 1.38
CA ALA A 236 9.45 -0.84 1.06
C ALA A 236 9.32 -0.57 -0.45
N ASP A 237 10.05 -1.33 -1.28
CA ASP A 237 9.97 -1.27 -2.74
C ASP A 237 10.63 -2.51 -3.36
N VAL A 238 9.83 -3.50 -3.76
CA VAL A 238 10.33 -4.73 -4.41
C VAL A 238 10.67 -4.49 -5.88
N ALA A 239 10.05 -3.49 -6.51
CA ALA A 239 10.28 -3.18 -7.92
C ALA A 239 11.71 -2.70 -8.17
N ARG A 240 12.33 -2.04 -7.19
CA ARG A 240 13.74 -1.63 -7.26
C ARG A 240 14.72 -2.82 -7.43
N CYS A 241 14.36 -4.01 -6.98
CA CYS A 241 15.19 -5.21 -7.14
C CYS A 241 15.17 -5.67 -8.60
N GLY A 242 14.03 -5.47 -9.28
CA GLY A 242 13.84 -5.69 -10.71
C GLY A 242 14.80 -4.92 -11.59
N THR A 243 15.36 -3.82 -11.08
CA THR A 243 16.36 -3.02 -11.80
C THR A 243 17.61 -3.82 -12.15
N CYS A 244 17.94 -4.85 -11.35
CA CYS A 244 19.07 -5.73 -11.60
C CYS A 244 18.69 -7.21 -11.75
N HIS A 245 17.57 -7.66 -11.18
CA HIS A 245 17.21 -9.07 -11.05
C HIS A 245 15.86 -9.41 -11.68
N ALA A 246 15.82 -10.47 -12.49
CA ALA A 246 14.56 -11.05 -12.96
C ALA A 246 13.89 -11.86 -11.84
N ARG A 247 12.60 -11.60 -11.57
CA ARG A 247 11.87 -12.18 -10.42
C ARG A 247 11.90 -13.72 -10.41
N GLU A 248 11.68 -14.34 -11.55
CA GLU A 248 11.60 -15.80 -11.68
C GLU A 248 12.93 -16.50 -11.38
N LYS A 249 14.03 -15.89 -11.82
CA LYS A 249 15.39 -16.45 -11.66
C LYS A 249 16.00 -16.14 -10.30
N PHE A 250 15.47 -15.13 -9.59
CA PHE A 250 16.09 -14.60 -8.38
C PHE A 250 15.25 -14.84 -7.12
N CYS A 251 13.95 -14.55 -7.14
CA CYS A 251 13.11 -14.60 -5.94
C CYS A 251 12.59 -16.01 -5.67
N THR A 252 12.13 -16.69 -6.73
CA THR A 252 11.48 -18.00 -6.65
C THR A 252 12.36 -19.10 -6.04
N PRO A 253 13.67 -19.19 -6.37
CA PRO A 253 14.54 -20.23 -5.81
C PRO A 253 14.70 -20.16 -4.29
N CYS A 254 14.60 -18.95 -3.72
CA CYS A 254 14.76 -18.74 -2.28
C CYS A 254 13.43 -18.73 -1.52
N HIS A 255 12.43 -17.99 -1.99
CA HIS A 255 11.20 -17.75 -1.24
C HIS A 255 10.22 -18.93 -1.26
N GLY A 256 10.05 -19.64 -2.38
CA GLY A 256 9.19 -20.84 -2.49
C GLY A 256 7.69 -20.67 -2.13
N THR A 257 7.28 -19.50 -1.65
CA THR A 257 5.93 -19.12 -1.23
C THR A 257 5.69 -17.63 -1.52
N GLU A 258 4.42 -17.21 -1.52
CA GLU A 258 4.04 -15.82 -1.78
C GLU A 258 4.51 -14.89 -0.64
N MET A 259 5.15 -13.77 -1.02
CA MET A 259 5.66 -12.76 -0.10
C MET A 259 5.27 -11.33 -0.54
N PRO A 260 4.84 -10.44 0.39
CA PRO A 260 4.59 -10.70 1.81
C PRO A 260 3.47 -11.74 2.00
N HIS A 261 3.56 -12.56 3.06
CA HIS A 261 2.55 -13.59 3.32
C HIS A 261 1.13 -12.98 3.27
N PRO A 262 0.16 -13.65 2.61
CA PRO A 262 -1.23 -13.19 2.55
C PRO A 262 -1.86 -12.96 3.92
N GLY A 263 -2.91 -12.13 4.00
CA GLY A 263 -3.58 -11.81 5.27
C GLY A 263 -4.22 -13.03 5.95
N ASP A 264 -4.56 -14.07 5.19
CA ASP A 264 -5.09 -15.35 5.66
C ASP A 264 -4.01 -16.42 5.86
N TRP A 265 -2.72 -16.05 5.79
CA TRP A 265 -1.58 -16.96 5.90
C TRP A 265 -1.65 -17.87 7.13
N VAL A 266 -2.00 -17.33 8.29
CA VAL A 266 -2.07 -18.11 9.54
C VAL A 266 -3.03 -19.31 9.43
N MET A 267 -4.09 -19.20 8.63
CA MET A 267 -5.03 -20.31 8.42
C MET A 267 -4.57 -21.31 7.36
N LYS A 268 -3.80 -20.87 6.36
CA LYS A 268 -3.44 -21.68 5.19
C LYS A 268 -1.99 -22.17 5.19
N HIS A 269 -1.14 -21.66 6.08
CA HIS A 269 0.29 -21.94 6.09
C HIS A 269 0.63 -23.41 6.36
N GLY A 270 -0.25 -24.18 7.02
CA GLY A 270 -0.03 -25.60 7.28
C GLY A 270 0.12 -26.43 5.99
N ALA A 271 -0.74 -26.19 5.00
CA ALA A 271 -0.65 -26.87 3.70
C ALA A 271 0.61 -26.46 2.91
N THR A 272 1.03 -25.20 3.02
CA THR A 272 2.27 -24.70 2.42
C THR A 272 3.51 -25.26 3.11
N ALA A 273 3.51 -25.33 4.45
CA ALA A 273 4.60 -25.89 5.25
C ALA A 273 4.81 -27.38 4.98
N LEU A 274 3.73 -28.14 4.71
CA LEU A 274 3.82 -29.54 4.30
C LEU A 274 4.48 -29.73 2.93
N LYS A 275 4.35 -28.77 2.00
CA LYS A 275 4.92 -28.84 0.65
C LYS A 275 6.31 -28.21 0.53
N ALA A 276 6.59 -27.18 1.33
CA ALA A 276 7.78 -26.32 1.18
C ALA A 276 8.46 -26.00 2.53
N GLY A 277 8.36 -26.90 3.51
CA GLY A 277 8.85 -26.67 4.89
C GLY A 277 10.32 -26.27 4.99
N ASP A 278 11.19 -26.84 4.14
CA ASP A 278 12.61 -26.49 4.10
C ASP A 278 12.87 -25.06 3.60
N ALA A 279 11.96 -24.50 2.79
CA ALA A 279 12.07 -23.11 2.34
C ALA A 279 11.85 -22.13 3.50
N CYS A 280 11.06 -22.51 4.51
CA CYS A 280 10.80 -21.69 5.69
C CYS A 280 12.05 -21.55 6.58
N ALA A 281 12.81 -22.64 6.73
CA ALA A 281 14.03 -22.68 7.56
C ALA A 281 15.15 -21.76 7.06
N ARG A 282 15.08 -21.33 5.80
CA ARG A 282 16.03 -20.37 5.19
C ARG A 282 15.95 -18.97 5.81
N CYS A 283 14.81 -18.63 6.43
CA CYS A 283 14.55 -17.31 7.01
C CYS A 283 13.99 -17.35 8.45
N HIS A 284 13.31 -18.45 8.83
CA HIS A 284 12.72 -18.62 10.15
C HIS A 284 13.44 -19.74 10.91
N ASP A 285 13.87 -19.44 12.14
CA ASP A 285 14.34 -20.48 13.04
C ASP A 285 13.20 -21.35 13.56
N ARG A 286 13.50 -22.62 13.89
CA ARG A 286 12.54 -23.62 14.37
C ARG A 286 11.85 -23.16 15.66
N ALA A 287 12.49 -22.33 16.49
CA ALA A 287 11.87 -21.76 17.68
C ALA A 287 10.63 -20.89 17.37
N LYS A 288 10.60 -20.21 16.21
CA LYS A 288 9.46 -19.36 15.80
C LYS A 288 8.21 -20.18 15.50
N CYS A 289 8.39 -21.39 14.96
CA CYS A 289 7.30 -22.35 14.77
C CYS A 289 6.76 -22.81 16.12
N ALA A 290 7.66 -23.12 17.05
CA ALA A 290 7.32 -23.58 18.39
C ALA A 290 6.52 -22.53 19.19
N THR A 291 6.80 -21.23 19.06
CA THR A 291 6.08 -20.17 19.79
C THR A 291 4.56 -20.19 19.57
N CYS A 292 4.11 -20.38 18.33
CA CYS A 292 2.67 -20.43 18.02
C CYS A 292 2.09 -21.85 18.16
N HIS A 293 2.82 -22.88 17.73
CA HIS A 293 2.34 -24.27 17.83
C HIS A 293 2.32 -24.82 19.26
N ALA A 294 3.16 -24.30 20.16
CA ALA A 294 3.07 -24.59 21.60
C ALA A 294 1.87 -23.90 22.26
N ALA A 295 1.40 -22.78 21.70
CA ALA A 295 0.25 -22.01 22.21
C ALA A 295 -1.10 -22.48 21.65
N MET A 296 -1.11 -23.27 20.56
CA MET A 296 -2.33 -23.65 19.82
C MET A 296 -3.13 -24.82 20.41
N ALA A 297 -2.67 -25.48 21.47
CA ALA A 297 -3.56 -26.32 22.29
C ALA A 297 -4.26 -25.43 23.32
N PRO A 298 -5.59 -25.19 23.22
CA PRO A 298 -6.32 -24.42 24.23
C PRO A 298 -6.08 -25.02 25.61
N ARG A 299 -6.07 -24.22 26.68
CA ARG A 299 -5.87 -24.73 28.05
C ARG A 299 -6.86 -25.86 28.41
N SER A 300 -8.07 -25.86 27.83
CA SER A 300 -9.07 -26.92 27.96
C SER A 300 -8.65 -28.28 27.37
N HIS A 301 -7.71 -28.30 26.42
CA HIS A 301 -7.21 -29.51 25.76
C HIS A 301 -6.02 -30.14 26.49
N ARG A 302 -5.50 -29.46 27.52
CA ARG A 302 -4.45 -29.96 28.43
C ARG A 302 -5.02 -30.63 29.68
N GLN A 303 -6.35 -30.69 29.82
CA GLN A 303 -6.99 -31.39 30.93
C GLN A 303 -6.82 -32.90 30.78
N GLU A 304 -6.50 -33.56 31.89
CA GLU A 304 -6.38 -35.01 31.96
C GLU A 304 -7.70 -35.68 31.49
N GLY A 305 -7.58 -36.70 30.65
CA GLY A 305 -8.73 -37.41 30.11
C GLY A 305 -9.52 -36.70 28.98
N PHE A 306 -9.14 -35.47 28.58
CA PHE A 306 -9.84 -34.74 27.50
C PHE A 306 -9.97 -35.56 26.20
N ARG A 307 -8.88 -36.22 25.78
CA ARG A 307 -8.85 -37.02 24.55
C ARG A 307 -9.76 -38.25 24.60
N ALA A 308 -9.93 -38.87 25.77
CA ALA A 308 -10.80 -40.04 25.94
C ALA A 308 -12.28 -39.62 25.88
N ARG A 309 -12.63 -38.53 26.57
CA ARG A 309 -14.00 -37.99 26.58
C ARG A 309 -14.47 -37.55 25.20
N VAL A 310 -13.63 -36.81 24.46
CA VAL A 310 -13.97 -36.35 23.11
C VAL A 310 -14.06 -37.51 22.11
N ALA A 311 -13.24 -38.55 22.28
CA ALA A 311 -13.30 -39.75 21.45
C ALA A 311 -14.61 -40.54 21.63
N ASP A 312 -15.12 -40.65 22.86
CA ASP A 312 -16.44 -41.27 23.13
C ASP A 312 -17.60 -40.41 22.61
N GLU A 313 -17.53 -39.08 22.76
CA GLU A 313 -18.56 -38.14 22.28
C GLU A 313 -18.64 -38.07 20.74
N ALA A 314 -17.51 -38.29 20.07
CA ALA A 314 -17.38 -38.29 18.61
C ALA A 314 -17.64 -39.66 17.96
N LYS A 315 -17.84 -40.72 18.77
CA LYS A 315 -18.11 -42.08 18.30
C LYS A 315 -19.38 -42.10 17.43
N GLY A 316 -19.26 -42.54 16.18
CA GLY A 316 -20.34 -42.54 15.19
C GLY A 316 -20.63 -41.18 14.53
N LYS A 317 -19.87 -40.12 14.84
CA LYS A 317 -20.03 -38.76 14.27
C LYS A 317 -18.84 -38.41 13.38
N GLU A 318 -18.84 -38.97 12.18
CA GLU A 318 -17.73 -38.94 11.22
C GLU A 318 -17.20 -37.53 10.90
N ALA A 319 -18.07 -36.54 10.78
CA ALA A 319 -17.71 -35.15 10.53
C ALA A 319 -16.88 -34.52 11.67
N LEU A 320 -17.09 -34.95 12.93
CA LEU A 320 -16.32 -34.47 14.09
C LEU A 320 -14.90 -35.04 14.10
N CYS A 321 -14.72 -36.28 13.64
CA CYS A 321 -13.41 -36.90 13.49
C CYS A 321 -12.59 -36.21 12.37
N GLN A 322 -13.25 -35.85 11.27
CA GLN A 322 -12.62 -35.16 10.13
C GLN A 322 -12.08 -33.78 10.50
N LEU A 323 -12.72 -33.06 11.44
CA LEU A 323 -12.26 -31.74 11.89
C LEU A 323 -10.86 -31.76 12.53
N CYS A 324 -10.48 -32.88 13.15
CA CYS A 324 -9.17 -33.04 13.79
C CYS A 324 -8.16 -33.85 12.95
N HIS A 325 -8.63 -34.84 12.18
CA HIS A 325 -7.78 -35.77 11.43
C HIS A 325 -7.65 -35.43 9.93
N GLY A 326 -8.50 -34.55 9.42
CA GLY A 326 -8.44 -34.05 8.03
C GLY A 326 -8.68 -35.10 6.94
N THR A 327 -9.12 -36.31 7.30
CA THR A 327 -9.32 -37.43 6.36
C THR A 327 -10.69 -38.09 6.61
N PRO A 328 -11.46 -38.42 5.55
CA PRO A 328 -12.73 -39.13 5.69
C PRO A 328 -12.56 -40.54 6.25
N MET A 329 -13.52 -40.94 7.08
CA MET A 329 -13.67 -42.32 7.57
C MET A 329 -14.86 -42.99 6.83
N PRO A 330 -14.91 -44.33 6.75
CA PRO A 330 -13.81 -45.26 7.04
C PRO A 330 -12.64 -45.05 6.06
N HIS A 331 -11.40 -45.25 6.54
CA HIS A 331 -10.20 -45.03 5.71
C HIS A 331 -10.23 -45.88 4.42
N PRO A 332 -9.74 -45.36 3.29
CA PRO A 332 -9.56 -46.17 2.08
C PRO A 332 -8.54 -47.29 2.33
N GLU A 333 -8.71 -48.45 1.67
CA GLU A 333 -7.93 -49.69 1.91
C GLU A 333 -6.41 -49.50 1.80
N ASN A 334 -5.94 -48.53 1.02
CA ASN A 334 -4.52 -48.25 0.79
C ASN A 334 -3.91 -47.23 1.77
N TRP A 335 -4.67 -46.72 2.74
CA TRP A 335 -4.26 -45.62 3.61
C TRP A 335 -2.97 -45.93 4.39
N ILE A 336 -2.81 -47.14 4.92
CA ILE A 336 -1.62 -47.56 5.68
C ILE A 336 -0.34 -47.46 4.84
N MET A 337 -0.43 -47.79 3.55
CA MET A 337 0.71 -47.79 2.63
C MET A 337 1.14 -46.36 2.26
N GLU A 338 0.19 -45.47 2.02
CA GLU A 338 0.47 -44.05 1.76
C GLU A 338 0.92 -43.29 3.01
N HIS A 339 0.36 -43.64 4.17
CA HIS A 339 0.67 -42.99 5.45
C HIS A 339 2.11 -43.28 5.89
N LYS A 340 2.60 -44.51 5.69
CA LYS A 340 3.99 -44.90 6.02
C LYS A 340 5.02 -44.12 5.19
N ALA A 341 4.72 -43.86 3.91
CA ALA A 341 5.58 -43.07 3.02
C ALA A 341 5.60 -41.58 3.40
N LYS A 342 4.46 -41.00 3.78
CA LYS A 342 4.35 -39.59 4.24
C LYS A 342 4.92 -39.38 5.65
N GLY A 343 4.90 -40.41 6.52
CA GLY A 343 5.38 -40.37 7.90
C GLY A 343 6.89 -40.53 8.09
N ALA A 344 7.61 -41.05 7.10
CA ALA A 344 9.06 -41.31 7.20
C ALA A 344 9.91 -40.03 7.44
N GLY A 345 9.43 -38.87 6.97
CA GLY A 345 10.08 -37.57 7.23
C GLY A 345 9.85 -37.03 8.65
N PHE A 346 8.82 -37.50 9.36
CA PHE A 346 8.44 -37.06 10.71
C PHE A 346 8.95 -37.98 11.81
N ALA A 347 9.50 -39.14 11.46
CA ALA A 347 9.90 -40.20 12.39
C ALA A 347 11.08 -39.85 13.32
N LYS A 348 11.66 -38.65 13.21
CA LYS A 348 12.83 -38.21 13.99
C LYS A 348 12.49 -37.23 15.13
N ASP A 349 11.22 -36.85 15.33
CA ASP A 349 10.85 -35.81 16.28
C ASP A 349 10.08 -36.38 17.50
N ALA A 350 10.63 -36.18 18.71
CA ALA A 350 10.10 -36.75 19.95
C ALA A 350 8.68 -36.24 20.32
N LEU A 351 8.30 -35.07 19.80
CA LEU A 351 6.96 -34.49 19.97
C LEU A 351 5.85 -35.27 19.23
N CYS A 352 6.19 -36.05 18.20
CA CYS A 352 5.21 -36.86 17.46
C CYS A 352 4.92 -38.20 18.17
N PHE A 353 5.91 -38.74 18.89
CA PHE A 353 5.77 -40.01 19.64
C PHE A 353 4.82 -39.90 20.84
N THR A 354 4.54 -38.70 21.34
CA THR A 354 3.59 -38.49 22.45
C THR A 354 2.15 -38.85 22.08
N CYS A 355 1.81 -38.89 20.78
CA CYS A 355 0.50 -39.32 20.28
C CYS A 355 0.55 -40.61 19.44
N HIS A 356 1.69 -40.94 18.83
CA HIS A 356 1.85 -42.11 17.95
C HIS A 356 2.70 -43.21 18.58
N GLN A 357 2.23 -43.80 19.68
CA GLN A 357 2.67 -45.14 20.04
C GLN A 357 1.99 -46.14 19.09
N LYS A 358 2.75 -46.57 18.09
CA LYS A 358 2.29 -47.24 16.88
C LYS A 358 1.41 -48.48 17.12
N GLU A 359 1.63 -49.21 18.21
CA GLU A 359 0.85 -50.41 18.55
C GLU A 359 -0.31 -50.15 19.52
N ALA A 360 -0.17 -49.19 20.43
CA ALA A 360 -1.21 -48.89 21.43
C ALA A 360 -2.39 -48.09 20.85
N PHE A 361 -2.16 -47.32 19.79
CA PHE A 361 -3.18 -46.47 19.18
C PHE A 361 -4.19 -47.26 18.34
N CYS A 362 -3.73 -48.22 17.53
CA CYS A 362 -4.61 -49.02 16.67
C CYS A 362 -5.47 -50.02 17.49
N LYS A 363 -4.88 -50.67 18.51
CA LYS A 363 -5.58 -51.62 19.39
C LYS A 363 -6.68 -50.98 20.24
N ARG A 364 -6.67 -49.65 20.43
CA ARG A 364 -7.73 -48.94 21.18
C ARG A 364 -9.04 -48.77 20.40
N CYS A 365 -8.99 -48.83 19.08
CA CYS A 365 -10.17 -48.70 18.21
C CYS A 365 -10.52 -50.02 17.51
N HIS A 366 -9.55 -50.92 17.35
CA HIS A 366 -9.72 -52.29 16.84
C HIS A 366 -9.17 -53.29 17.86
N PRO A 367 -9.90 -53.55 18.96
CA PRO A 367 -9.39 -54.43 20.03
C PRO A 367 -9.13 -55.88 19.55
N ASP A 368 -9.85 -56.32 18.50
CA ASP A 368 -9.80 -57.69 17.98
C ASP A 368 -9.00 -57.83 16.65
N ARG A 369 -8.24 -56.82 16.22
CA ARG A 369 -7.37 -56.90 15.02
C ARG A 369 -5.95 -56.39 15.27
#